data_AF-A0A2P2LJC0-F1
#
_entry.id   AF-A0A2P2LJC0-F1
#
_cell.length_a   1.000
_cell.length_b   1.000
_cell.length_c   1.000
_cell.angle_alpha   90.00
_cell.angle_beta   90.00
_cell.angle_gamma   90.00
#
_symmetry.space_group_name_H-M   'P 1'
#
loop_
_entity.id
_entity.type
_entity.pdbx_description
1 polymer ?
#
loop_
_entity_poly.entity_id
_entity_poly.type
_entity_poly.pdbx_seq_one_letter_code
_entity_poly.pdbx_strand_id
1 'polypeptide(L)'
;MKANHKGGPRYEVEVRLPQGKYYYKYIVNGQWRHSTASPTERDERGNINNVIVVGDTASVRPFILQQKKDANIVKVIERPLTENERFMLAKAARCVAFSVCPLRLAPK
;
A
#
# COMPACT_ATOMS: atom_id res chain seq x y z
N MET A 1 5.09 5.36 -27.69
CA MET A 1 5.54 4.16 -26.95
C MET A 1 4.44 3.10 -27.03
N LYS A 2 4.77 1.82 -27.26
CA LYS A 2 3.78 0.72 -27.35
C LYS A 2 4.08 -0.30 -26.26
N ALA A 3 3.04 -0.90 -25.69
CA ALA A 3 3.18 -2.00 -24.75
C ALA A 3 3.34 -3.33 -25.47
N ASN A 4 4.15 -4.21 -24.89
CA ASN A 4 4.35 -5.58 -25.36
C ASN A 4 3.26 -6.48 -24.78
N HIS A 5 2.65 -7.32 -25.61
CA HIS A 5 1.70 -8.34 -25.17
C HIS A 5 2.45 -9.47 -24.46
N LYS A 6 2.02 -9.83 -23.25
CA LYS A 6 2.65 -10.87 -22.42
C LYS A 6 1.81 -12.15 -22.33
N GLY A 7 0.75 -12.26 -23.13
CA GLY A 7 -0.23 -13.34 -23.07
C GLY A 7 -1.46 -12.98 -22.23
N GLY A 8 -2.60 -13.58 -22.58
CA GLY A 8 -3.89 -13.27 -21.95
C GLY A 8 -4.21 -11.76 -22.01
N PRO A 9 -4.75 -11.16 -20.94
CA PRO A 9 -5.05 -9.73 -20.87
C PRO A 9 -3.85 -8.84 -20.47
N ARG A 10 -2.63 -9.38 -20.38
CA ARG A 10 -1.47 -8.67 -19.82
C ARG A 10 -0.67 -7.95 -20.90
N TYR A 11 -0.43 -6.65 -20.67
CA TYR A 11 0.39 -5.79 -21.52
C TYR A 11 1.37 -5.00 -20.65
N GLU A 12 2.62 -4.88 -21.10
CA GLU A 12 3.67 -4.25 -20.30
C GLU A 12 4.62 -3.40 -21.14
N VAL A 13 5.11 -2.31 -20.56
CA VAL A 13 6.19 -1.51 -21.11
C VAL A 13 7.07 -1.02 -19.98
N GLU A 14 8.39 -1.07 -20.20
CA GLU A 14 9.36 -0.53 -19.27
C GLU A 14 9.75 0.88 -19.72
N VAL A 15 9.72 1.84 -18.80
CA VAL A 15 10.04 3.25 -19.06
C VAL A 15 11.00 3.73 -17.99
N ARG A 16 12.15 4.23 -18.41
CA ARG A 16 13.10 4.88 -17.51
C ARG A 16 12.66 6.33 -17.29
N LEU A 17 12.30 6.66 -16.05
CA LEU A 17 11.87 7.98 -15.65
C LEU A 17 12.85 8.54 -14.60
N PRO A 18 13.25 9.82 -14.71
CA PRO A 18 13.89 10.54 -13.61
C PRO A 18 13.00 10.59 -12.36
N GLN A 19 13.56 11.09 -11.25
CA GLN A 19 12.76 11.40 -10.07
C GLN A 19 11.72 12.48 -10.40
N GLY A 20 10.48 12.27 -9.99
CA GLY A 20 9.40 13.21 -10.24
C GLY A 20 8.00 12.58 -10.15
N LYS A 21 7.00 13.44 -10.26
CA LYS A 21 5.58 13.07 -10.34
C LYS A 21 5.15 13.05 -11.81
N TYR A 22 4.55 11.96 -12.24
CA TYR A 22 4.14 11.74 -13.63
C TYR A 22 2.67 11.37 -13.71
N TYR A 23 1.99 11.98 -14.68
CA TYR A 23 0.61 11.67 -15.03
C TYR A 23 0.58 10.81 -16.27
N TYR A 24 -0.27 9.79 -16.29
CA TYR A 24 -0.39 8.90 -17.44
C TYR A 24 -1.81 8.37 -17.64
N LYS A 25 -2.06 7.91 -18.86
CA LYS A 25 -3.27 7.21 -19.29
C LYS A 25 -2.90 6.13 -20.30
N TYR A 26 -3.77 5.15 -20.44
CA TYR A 26 -3.70 4.11 -21.45
C TYR A 26 -4.58 4.49 -22.65
N ILE A 27 -4.14 4.11 -23.85
CA ILE A 27 -4.99 4.10 -25.03
C ILE A 27 -5.30 2.63 -25.33
N VAL A 28 -6.55 2.23 -25.14
CA VAL A 28 -6.99 0.85 -25.38
C VAL A 28 -8.16 0.89 -26.35
N ASN A 29 -7.95 0.35 -27.55
CA ASN A 29 -8.88 0.41 -28.69
C ASN A 29 -9.21 1.85 -29.11
N GLY A 30 -8.19 2.72 -29.18
CA GLY A 30 -8.35 4.13 -29.56
C GLY A 30 -8.99 5.02 -28.48
N GLN A 31 -9.39 4.45 -27.34
CA GLN A 31 -10.03 5.18 -26.26
C GLN A 31 -9.06 5.43 -25.11
N TRP A 32 -9.02 6.68 -24.63
CA TRP A 32 -8.25 7.08 -23.46
C TRP A 32 -8.91 6.52 -22.18
N ARG A 33 -8.13 5.79 -21.39
CA ARG A 33 -8.57 5.16 -20.14
C ARG A 33 -7.54 5.34 -19.04
N HIS A 34 -8.01 5.45 -17.81
CA HIS A 34 -7.19 5.31 -16.61
C HIS A 34 -7.46 3.93 -15.97
N SER A 35 -6.51 3.42 -15.21
CA SER A 35 -6.65 2.25 -14.35
C SER A 35 -7.37 2.63 -13.06
N THR A 36 -8.34 1.81 -12.64
CA THR A 36 -9.01 1.94 -11.33
C THR A 36 -8.19 1.35 -10.19
N ALA A 37 -7.17 0.54 -10.50
CA ALA A 37 -6.31 -0.12 -9.52
C ALA A 37 -5.03 0.69 -9.19
N SER A 38 -4.83 1.82 -9.85
CA SER A 38 -3.65 2.68 -9.66
C SER A 38 -4.08 4.05 -9.13
N PRO A 39 -3.23 4.76 -8.37
CA PRO A 39 -3.56 6.10 -7.89
C PRO A 39 -3.99 7.03 -9.03
N THR A 40 -4.95 7.90 -8.74
CA THR A 40 -5.51 8.85 -9.72
C THR A 40 -5.58 10.26 -9.16
N GLU A 41 -5.50 11.24 -10.05
CA GLU A 41 -5.70 12.65 -9.72
C GLU A 41 -6.57 13.30 -10.80
N ARG A 42 -7.37 14.28 -10.38
CA ARG A 42 -8.23 15.06 -11.27
C ARG A 42 -7.53 16.38 -11.61
N ASP A 43 -7.43 16.69 -12.89
CA ASP A 43 -6.91 17.98 -13.34
C ASP A 43 -7.97 19.10 -13.23
N GLU A 44 -7.55 20.35 -13.43
CA GLU A 44 -8.43 21.53 -13.37
C GLU A 44 -9.56 21.50 -14.41
N ARG A 45 -9.39 20.72 -15.48
CA ARG A 45 -10.36 20.53 -16.56
C ARG A 45 -11.28 19.33 -16.31
N GLY A 46 -11.19 18.71 -15.13
CA GLY A 46 -12.02 17.59 -14.69
C GLY A 46 -11.57 16.21 -15.19
N ASN A 47 -10.48 16.10 -15.95
CA ASN A 47 -9.99 14.82 -16.44
C ASN A 47 -9.30 14.03 -15.32
N ILE A 48 -9.56 12.73 -15.29
CA ILE A 48 -8.92 11.81 -14.34
C ILE A 48 -7.73 11.15 -15.02
N ASN A 49 -6.53 11.32 -14.46
CA ASN A 49 -5.30 10.67 -14.92
C ASN A 49 -4.79 9.73 -13.81
N ASN A 50 -4.08 8.66 -14.18
CA ASN A 50 -3.29 7.95 -13.19
C ASN A 50 -2.04 8.75 -12.84
N VAL A 51 -1.55 8.58 -11.62
CA VAL A 51 -0.36 9.25 -11.11
C VAL A 51 0.63 8.24 -10.55
N ILE A 52 1.91 8.46 -10.86
CA ILE A 52 3.04 7.73 -10.26
C ILE A 52 4.09 8.73 -9.81
N VAL A 53 4.66 8.51 -8.63
CA VAL A 53 5.79 9.30 -8.12
C VAL A 53 7.01 8.40 -8.09
N VAL A 54 8.04 8.80 -8.83
CA VAL A 54 9.31 8.08 -8.96
C VAL A 54 10.34 8.79 -8.11
N GLY A 55 11.11 8.04 -7.31
CA GLY A 55 12.20 8.59 -6.49
C GLY A 55 11.80 9.10 -5.11
N ASP A 56 10.53 8.98 -4.72
CA ASP A 56 10.20 9.06 -3.30
C ASP A 56 10.78 7.83 -2.61
N THR A 57 11.62 8.04 -1.60
CA THR A 57 12.00 6.98 -0.67
C THR A 57 10.70 6.35 -0.18
N ALA A 58 10.58 5.03 -0.30
CA ALA A 58 9.48 4.27 0.29
C ALA A 58 9.54 4.46 1.81
N SER A 59 9.03 5.59 2.29
CA SER A 59 8.68 5.75 3.67
C SER A 59 7.48 4.83 3.81
N VAL A 60 7.73 3.64 4.33
CA VAL A 60 6.76 2.91 5.12
C VAL A 60 6.45 3.80 6.33
N ARG A 61 5.76 4.92 6.10
CA ARG A 61 4.83 5.43 7.07
C ARG A 61 3.75 4.37 7.03
N PRO A 62 3.62 3.49 8.04
CA PRO A 62 2.41 2.72 8.14
C PRO A 62 1.28 3.73 7.98
N PHE A 63 0.40 3.48 7.02
CA PHE A 63 -0.85 4.20 6.94
C PHE A 63 -1.61 3.82 8.21
N ILE A 64 -1.32 4.52 9.29
CA ILE A 64 -2.23 4.63 10.42
C ILE A 64 -3.38 5.41 9.80
N LEU A 65 -4.33 4.67 9.21
CA LEU A 65 -5.72 5.09 9.24
C LEU A 65 -5.87 5.64 10.65
N GLN A 66 -6.10 6.95 10.79
CA GLN A 66 -6.62 7.47 12.03
C GLN A 66 -7.92 6.70 12.23
N GLN A 67 -7.82 5.57 12.93
CA GLN A 67 -8.96 4.90 13.49
C GLN A 67 -9.60 6.01 14.29
N LYS A 68 -10.78 6.42 13.80
CA LYS A 68 -11.71 7.28 14.51
C LYS A 68 -11.61 6.85 15.96
N LYS A 69 -11.07 7.74 16.80
CA LYS A 69 -10.78 7.45 18.19
C LYS A 69 -12.11 7.08 18.82
N ASP A 70 -12.40 5.80 18.88
CA ASP A 70 -13.61 5.32 19.54
C ASP A 70 -13.52 5.85 20.96
N ALA A 71 -14.55 6.58 21.38
CA ALA A 71 -14.62 7.24 22.68
C ALA A 71 -14.68 6.24 23.86
N ASN A 72 -14.33 4.97 23.61
CA ASN A 72 -14.42 3.84 24.51
C ASN A 72 -13.08 3.09 24.61
N ILE A 73 -11.95 3.79 24.51
CA ILE A 73 -10.66 3.27 25.00
C ILE A 73 -10.75 3.23 26.52
N VAL A 74 -11.30 2.15 27.04
CA VAL A 74 -11.10 1.77 28.44
C VAL A 74 -9.62 1.45 28.56
N LYS A 75 -8.88 2.28 29.31
CA LYS A 75 -7.50 1.96 29.68
C LYS A 75 -7.56 0.77 30.64
N VAL A 76 -7.58 -0.44 30.10
CA VAL A 76 -7.89 -1.64 30.90
C VAL A 76 -6.84 -1.90 32.00
N ILE A 77 -5.62 -1.35 31.92
CA ILE A 77 -4.62 -1.51 32.97
C ILE A 77 -3.73 -0.26 33.04
N GLU A 78 -3.97 0.62 34.02
CA GLU A 78 -3.06 1.74 34.33
C GLU A 78 -1.86 1.30 35.21
N ARG A 79 -1.85 0.05 35.71
CA ARG A 79 -0.74 -0.50 36.50
C ARG A 79 0.34 -1.16 35.64
N PRO A 80 1.61 -1.20 36.10
CA PRO A 80 2.64 -2.02 35.48
C PRO A 80 2.21 -3.49 35.42
N LEU A 81 2.43 -4.12 34.26
CA LEU A 81 2.27 -5.56 34.10
C LEU A 81 3.42 -6.30 34.81
N THR A 82 3.08 -7.42 35.43
CA THR A 82 4.05 -8.41 35.90
C THR A 82 4.79 -9.04 34.73
N GLU A 83 5.94 -9.67 34.99
CA GLU A 83 6.73 -10.32 33.94
C GLU A 83 5.97 -11.45 33.23
N ASN A 84 5.16 -12.22 33.97
CA ASN A 84 4.31 -13.28 33.41
C ASN A 84 3.23 -12.72 32.47
N GLU A 85 2.56 -11.63 32.87
CA GLU A 85 1.56 -10.94 32.03
C GLU A 85 2.20 -10.38 30.76
N ARG A 86 3.41 -9.80 30.86
CA ARG A 86 4.18 -9.33 29.69
C ARG A 86 4.54 -10.48 28.76
N PHE A 87 4.96 -11.61 29.30
CA PHE A 87 5.32 -12.78 28.50
C PHE A 87 4.10 -13.35 27.76
N MET A 88 2.97 -13.48 28.45
CA MET A 88 1.70 -13.92 27.84
C MET A 88 1.22 -12.95 26.76
N LEU A 89 1.27 -11.64 27.03
CA LEU A 89 0.87 -10.62 26.06
C LEU A 89 1.77 -10.63 24.82
N ALA A 90 3.09 -10.73 25.00
CA ALA A 90 4.03 -10.85 23.90
C ALA A 90 3.81 -12.14 23.08
N LYS A 91 3.48 -13.26 23.74
CA LYS A 91 3.14 -14.51 23.08
C LYS A 91 1.87 -14.37 22.23
N ALA A 92 0.81 -13.78 22.79
CA ALA A 92 -0.44 -13.55 22.07
C ALA A 92 -0.23 -12.62 20.86
N ALA A 93 0.50 -11.51 21.03
CA ALA A 93 0.80 -10.57 19.95
C ALA A 93 1.58 -11.24 18.80
N ARG A 94 2.56 -12.10 19.11
CA ARG A 94 3.27 -12.90 18.11
C ARG A 94 2.33 -13.82 17.34
N CYS A 95 1.49 -14.59 18.02
CA CYS A 95 0.54 -15.50 17.36
C CYS A 95 -0.41 -14.75 16.41
N VAL A 96 -0.89 -13.57 16.81
CA VAL A 96 -1.75 -12.73 15.95
C VAL A 96 -0.96 -12.15 14.77
N ALA A 97 0.28 -11.69 14.97
CA ALA A 97 1.10 -11.18 13.87
C ALA A 97 1.40 -12.26 12.81
N PHE A 98 1.64 -13.50 13.23
CA PHE A 98 1.89 -14.62 12.31
C PHE A 98 0.63 -15.10 11.55
N SER A 99 -0.57 -14.89 12.10
CA SER A 99 -1.81 -15.25 11.39
C SER A 99 -2.24 -14.21 10.35
N VAL A 100 -1.76 -12.97 10.45
CA VAL A 100 -2.11 -11.86 9.54
C VAL A 100 -1.21 -11.80 8.29
N CYS A 101 0.02 -12.35 8.33
CA CYS A 101 0.85 -12.53 7.15
C CYS A 101 1.89 -13.63 7.39
N PRO A 102 1.84 -14.79 6.71
CA PRO A 102 2.83 -15.84 6.87
C PRO A 102 4.09 -15.47 6.08
N LEU A 103 4.90 -14.56 6.62
CA LEU A 103 6.26 -14.36 6.13
C LEU A 103 7.08 -15.61 6.48
N ARG A 104 7.23 -16.51 5.51
CA ARG A 104 8.19 -17.62 5.61
C ARG A 104 9.58 -17.05 5.41
N LEU A 105 10.26 -16.74 6.50
CA LEU A 105 11.71 -16.53 6.48
C LEU A 105 12.37 -17.92 6.42
N ALA A 106 12.94 -18.25 5.26
CA ALA A 106 13.84 -19.40 5.16
C ALA A 106 15.21 -19.01 5.74
N PRO A 107 15.81 -19.81 6.65
CA PRO A 107 17.19 -19.60 7.06
C PRO A 107 18.15 -19.90 5.90
N LYS A 108 19.31 -19.22 5.90
CA LYS A 108 20.42 -19.46 4.95
C LYS A 108 21.08 -20.81 5.20
#